data_AF-A0A7L7W2N8-F1
#
_entry.id   AF-A0A7L7W2N8-F1
#
_cell.length_a   1.000
_cell.length_b   1.000
_cell.length_c   1.000
_cell.angle_alpha   90.00
_cell.angle_beta   90.00
_cell.angle_gamma   90.00
#
_symmetry.space_group_name_H-M   'P 1'
#
loop_
_entity.id
_entity.type
_entity.pdbx_description
1 polymer ?
#
loop_
_entity_poly.entity_id
_entity_poly.type
_entity_poly.pdbx_seq_one_letter_code
_entity_poly.pdbx_strand_id
1 'polypeptide(L)'
;MPTKPVHKPAGIPEGGQFAATAHSDEVPSLAAKPVRPAETLRRLRGHNFYPSAREMEKWPPIYTNDSIDLPDQPIVAHYFQGGADWWVTEYDPERNQVFGFAQLAGHGRGEWGYSSLTEIEQLRGQFGLPIERELDFKPGTLAKECIPQYVAEEAERKAEEEANAASSAALAAAAEKSAGQAAAEPVVEDDDERDFDWPEDEGDPLSPEDRAQWDSHHRFAYNYAASVLGTKGFESRDQAERFAGFAANAYMDSGWDGMMDIHGVVDDWHAQEYPNG
;
A
#
# COMPACT_ATOMS: atom_id res chain seq x y z
N MET A 1 38.15 -10.62 84.94
CA MET A 1 37.72 -10.53 83.53
C MET A 1 37.93 -11.91 82.91
N PRO A 2 36.88 -12.73 82.67
CA PRO A 2 37.06 -14.09 82.15
C PRO A 2 37.34 -14.08 80.64
N THR A 3 38.36 -14.85 80.24
CA THR A 3 38.83 -15.01 78.86
C THR A 3 37.90 -15.91 78.07
N LYS A 4 37.46 -15.47 76.89
CA LYS A 4 36.65 -16.26 75.94
C LYS A 4 37.42 -17.52 75.48
N PRO A 5 36.77 -18.67 75.35
CA PRO A 5 37.40 -19.86 74.77
C PRO A 5 37.57 -19.69 73.25
N VAL A 6 38.75 -20.03 72.75
CA VAL A 6 39.10 -20.05 71.32
C VAL A 6 38.52 -21.32 70.70
N HIS A 7 37.65 -21.18 69.70
CA HIS A 7 37.11 -22.29 68.93
C HIS A 7 38.18 -22.79 67.95
N LYS A 8 38.66 -24.01 68.12
CA LYS A 8 39.50 -24.69 67.13
C LYS A 8 38.59 -25.27 66.03
N PRO A 9 38.84 -25.02 64.73
CA PRO A 9 38.10 -25.68 63.68
C PRO A 9 38.44 -27.18 63.69
N ALA A 10 37.40 -28.03 63.67
CA ALA A 10 37.55 -29.46 63.48
C ALA A 10 38.06 -29.72 62.05
N GLY A 11 39.09 -30.57 61.93
CA GLY A 11 39.65 -30.96 60.63
C GLY A 11 38.61 -31.64 59.73
N ILE A 12 38.84 -31.54 58.42
CA ILE A 12 38.03 -32.19 57.39
C ILE A 12 38.11 -33.71 57.59
N PRO A 13 36.99 -34.46 57.62
CA PRO A 13 37.04 -35.91 57.71
C PRO A 13 37.51 -36.49 56.36
N GLU A 14 38.72 -37.05 56.34
CA GLU A 14 39.19 -37.89 55.24
C GLU A 14 38.44 -39.24 55.28
N GLY A 15 37.74 -39.58 54.18
CA GLY A 15 37.22 -40.94 53.97
C GLY A 15 35.73 -41.12 53.72
N GLY A 16 34.97 -40.07 53.39
CA GLY A 16 33.58 -40.22 52.95
C GLY A 16 33.48 -40.73 51.51
N GLN A 17 33.17 -42.02 51.31
CA GLN A 17 32.76 -42.56 50.02
C GLN A 17 31.41 -41.96 49.61
N PHE A 18 31.43 -40.93 48.78
CA PHE A 18 30.23 -40.49 48.07
C PHE A 18 30.01 -41.43 46.88
N ALA A 19 29.02 -42.31 47.02
CA ALA A 19 28.56 -43.16 45.92
C ALA A 19 28.00 -42.28 44.80
N ALA A 20 28.55 -42.40 43.59
CA ALA A 20 28.01 -41.79 42.39
C ALA A 20 26.67 -42.46 42.04
N THR A 21 25.57 -41.88 42.50
CA THR A 21 24.25 -42.15 41.91
C THR A 21 24.09 -41.21 40.73
N ALA A 22 24.39 -41.75 39.55
CA ALA A 22 24.11 -41.12 38.27
C ALA A 22 22.61 -41.03 38.07
N HIS A 23 22.04 -39.87 38.39
CA HIS A 23 20.88 -39.34 37.68
C HIS A 23 21.37 -38.07 36.99
N SER A 24 21.73 -38.22 35.72
CA SER A 24 21.94 -37.11 34.81
C SER A 24 20.59 -36.48 34.54
N ASP A 25 20.12 -35.65 35.46
CA ASP A 25 19.18 -34.61 35.10
C ASP A 25 19.97 -33.67 34.19
N GLU A 26 19.67 -33.71 32.89
CA GLU A 26 20.16 -32.72 31.94
C GLU A 26 19.84 -31.34 32.51
N VAL A 27 20.87 -30.63 32.93
CA VAL A 27 20.79 -29.20 33.19
C VAL A 27 20.31 -28.59 31.87
N PRO A 28 19.14 -27.91 31.81
CA PRO A 28 18.70 -27.27 30.59
C PRO A 28 19.81 -26.34 30.14
N SER A 29 20.41 -26.65 29.00
CA SER A 29 21.34 -25.75 28.33
C SER A 29 20.60 -24.43 28.14
N LEU A 30 21.00 -23.40 28.90
CA LEU A 30 20.59 -22.03 28.60
C LEU A 30 21.21 -21.72 27.24
N ALA A 31 20.46 -21.98 26.17
CA ALA A 31 20.85 -21.63 24.82
C ALA A 31 21.32 -20.17 24.86
N ALA A 32 22.57 -19.94 24.47
CA ALA A 32 23.13 -18.61 24.44
C ALA A 32 22.25 -17.76 23.52
N LYS A 33 21.75 -16.61 24.01
CA LYS A 33 20.97 -15.69 23.17
C LYS A 33 21.80 -15.40 21.91
N PRO A 34 21.21 -15.48 20.70
CA PRO A 34 21.94 -15.27 19.47
C PRO A 34 22.65 -13.92 19.51
N VAL A 35 23.96 -13.95 19.21
CA VAL A 35 24.82 -12.77 19.26
C VAL A 35 24.56 -11.95 18.02
N ARG A 36 24.06 -10.71 18.19
CA ARG A 36 23.81 -9.78 17.09
C ARG A 36 25.10 -9.50 16.31
N PRO A 37 25.03 -9.40 14.98
CA PRO A 37 26.18 -8.97 14.17
C PRO A 37 26.69 -7.59 14.57
N ALA A 38 27.98 -7.35 14.40
CA ALA A 38 28.58 -6.05 14.66
C ALA A 38 28.10 -5.00 13.64
N GLU A 39 27.74 -3.81 14.10
CA GLU A 39 27.37 -2.69 13.22
C GLU A 39 28.63 -2.09 12.58
N THR A 40 28.77 -2.30 11.27
CA THR A 40 29.94 -1.85 10.50
C THR A 40 29.84 -0.37 10.11
N LEU A 41 28.61 0.14 9.93
CA LEU A 41 28.34 1.48 9.43
C LEU A 41 27.91 2.48 10.52
N ARG A 42 27.81 2.06 11.78
CA ARG A 42 27.36 2.88 12.93
C ARG A 42 28.02 4.26 13.00
N ARG A 43 29.35 4.33 12.79
CA ARG A 43 30.09 5.60 12.86
C ARG A 43 29.70 6.58 11.76
N LEU A 44 29.34 6.08 10.58
CA LEU A 44 28.92 6.90 9.44
C LEU A 44 27.47 7.35 9.59
N ARG A 45 26.62 6.50 10.16
CA ARG A 45 25.21 6.78 10.44
C ARG A 45 24.99 7.72 11.64
N GLY A 46 25.90 7.69 12.62
CA GLY A 46 25.82 8.54 13.81
C GLY A 46 24.91 8.01 14.92
N HIS A 47 24.15 6.93 14.68
CA HIS A 47 23.34 6.26 15.69
C HIS A 47 23.37 4.73 15.52
N ASN A 48 22.84 4.01 16.51
CA ASN A 48 22.74 2.55 16.46
C ASN A 48 21.75 2.14 15.37
N PHE A 49 22.18 1.20 14.52
CA PHE A 49 21.32 0.56 13.53
C PHE A 49 20.28 -0.33 14.21
N TYR A 50 20.71 -1.18 15.13
CA TYR A 50 19.78 -2.00 15.91
C TYR A 50 19.18 -1.20 17.07
N PRO A 51 17.89 -1.37 17.36
CA PRO A 51 17.32 -0.98 18.65
C PRO A 51 18.03 -1.66 19.84
N SER A 52 17.70 -1.23 21.05
CA SER A 52 18.20 -1.91 22.25
C SER A 52 17.73 -3.37 22.28
N ALA A 53 18.50 -4.26 22.92
CA ALA A 53 18.14 -5.67 23.03
C ALA A 53 16.76 -5.88 23.69
N ARG A 54 16.38 -4.98 24.62
CA ARG A 54 15.08 -5.00 25.31
C ARG A 54 13.91 -4.60 24.40
N GLU A 55 14.15 -3.73 23.43
CA GLU A 55 13.12 -3.37 22.43
C GLU A 55 12.92 -4.51 21.44
N MET A 56 14.02 -5.07 20.93
CA MET A 56 13.98 -6.21 20.01
C MET A 56 13.34 -7.46 20.63
N GLU A 57 13.47 -7.67 21.95
CA GLU A 57 12.81 -8.79 22.65
C GLU A 57 11.27 -8.70 22.61
N LYS A 58 10.70 -7.54 22.27
CA LYS A 58 9.26 -7.34 22.09
C LYS A 58 8.82 -7.50 20.64
N TRP A 59 9.74 -7.65 19.69
CA TRP A 59 9.39 -7.81 18.29
C TRP A 59 8.75 -9.19 18.09
N PRO A 60 7.61 -9.28 17.39
CA PRO A 60 6.97 -10.56 17.10
C PRO A 60 7.93 -11.50 16.35
N PRO A 61 8.00 -12.79 16.71
CA PRO A 61 8.64 -13.80 15.87
C PRO A 61 8.01 -13.87 14.49
N ILE A 62 8.77 -14.27 13.47
CA ILE A 62 8.22 -14.52 12.13
C ILE A 62 7.07 -15.55 12.21
N TYR A 63 6.01 -15.33 11.40
CA TYR A 63 4.78 -16.11 11.33
C TYR A 63 3.80 -15.93 12.50
N THR A 64 4.05 -14.96 13.40
CA THR A 64 3.12 -14.62 14.49
C THR A 64 1.85 -13.97 13.96
N ASN A 65 1.98 -13.13 12.94
CA ASN A 65 0.94 -12.27 12.41
C ASN A 65 0.34 -12.79 11.09
N ASP A 66 0.56 -14.05 10.71
CA ASP A 66 0.07 -14.64 9.44
C ASP A 66 -1.46 -14.58 9.27
N SER A 67 -2.20 -14.47 10.37
CA SER A 67 -3.65 -14.34 10.38
C SER A 67 -4.16 -12.90 10.21
N ILE A 68 -3.26 -11.92 10.18
CA ILE A 68 -3.57 -10.49 10.06
C ILE A 68 -3.39 -10.09 8.59
N ASP A 69 -4.39 -9.39 8.04
CA ASP A 69 -4.30 -8.86 6.68
C ASP A 69 -3.15 -7.86 6.55
N LEU A 70 -2.49 -7.84 5.39
CA LEU A 70 -1.28 -7.04 5.15
C LEU A 70 -1.42 -5.54 5.51
N PRO A 71 -2.52 -4.84 5.18
CA PRO A 71 -2.70 -3.43 5.58
C PRO A 71 -2.87 -3.23 7.09
N ASP A 72 -3.26 -4.27 7.83
CA ASP A 72 -3.48 -4.24 9.28
C ASP A 72 -2.28 -4.80 10.07
N GLN A 73 -1.19 -5.17 9.40
CA GLN A 73 0.04 -5.63 10.04
C GLN A 73 0.62 -4.54 10.95
N PRO A 74 0.94 -4.83 12.23
CA PRO A 74 1.59 -3.87 13.11
C PRO A 74 3.08 -3.74 12.79
N ILE A 75 3.54 -2.53 12.50
CA ILE A 75 4.95 -2.25 12.19
C ILE A 75 5.73 -1.95 13.47
N VAL A 76 6.87 -2.60 13.67
CA VAL A 76 7.74 -2.46 14.86
C VAL A 76 8.97 -1.58 14.62
N ALA A 77 9.39 -1.40 13.36
CA ALA A 77 10.47 -0.50 12.99
C ALA A 77 10.38 -0.04 11.55
N HIS A 78 11.02 1.10 11.27
CA HIS A 78 11.16 1.65 9.94
C HIS A 78 12.64 2.00 9.68
N TYR A 79 13.14 1.56 8.53
CA TYR A 79 14.47 1.86 8.02
C TYR A 79 14.35 2.52 6.65
N PHE A 80 15.17 3.53 6.37
CA PHE A 80 15.04 4.31 5.15
C PHE A 80 16.37 4.84 4.64
N GLN A 81 16.42 5.12 3.34
CA GLN A 81 17.57 5.69 2.66
C GLN A 81 17.14 6.32 1.33
N GLY A 82 16.99 7.64 1.29
CA GLY A 82 16.55 8.33 0.07
C GLY A 82 15.14 7.87 -0.34
N GLY A 83 15.03 7.19 -1.48
CA GLY A 83 13.77 6.63 -1.98
C GLY A 83 13.59 5.13 -1.71
N ALA A 84 14.32 4.56 -0.74
CA ALA A 84 14.18 3.18 -0.34
C ALA A 84 13.78 3.09 1.13
N ASP A 85 12.75 2.30 1.43
CA ASP A 85 12.13 2.19 2.74
C ASP A 85 11.84 0.71 3.07
N TRP A 86 12.01 0.34 4.34
CA TRP A 86 11.73 -0.97 4.89
C TRP A 86 10.94 -0.84 6.20
N TRP A 87 9.71 -1.33 6.21
CA TRP A 87 8.86 -1.43 7.39
C TRP A 87 8.87 -2.87 7.90
N VAL A 88 9.28 -3.06 9.15
CA VAL A 88 9.44 -4.38 9.78
C VAL A 88 8.21 -4.71 10.61
N THR A 89 7.64 -5.91 10.46
CA THR A 89 6.55 -6.43 11.32
C THR A 89 7.07 -7.49 12.28
N GLU A 90 7.91 -8.41 11.79
CA GLU A 90 8.35 -9.59 12.54
C GLU A 90 9.85 -9.85 12.37
N TYR A 91 10.43 -10.62 13.28
CA TYR A 91 11.88 -10.83 13.35
C TYR A 91 12.29 -12.21 13.86
N ASP A 92 13.24 -12.82 13.17
CA ASP A 92 13.95 -14.03 13.56
C ASP A 92 15.36 -13.64 14.08
N PRO A 93 15.61 -13.75 15.40
CA PRO A 93 16.91 -13.42 15.98
C PRO A 93 18.01 -14.43 15.67
N GLU A 94 17.70 -15.67 15.26
CA GLU A 94 18.70 -16.67 14.89
C GLU A 94 19.31 -16.37 13.53
N ARG A 95 18.47 -15.98 12.56
CA ARG A 95 18.89 -15.62 11.20
C ARG A 95 19.18 -14.14 11.00
N ASN A 96 18.85 -13.29 11.98
CA ASN A 96 18.85 -11.83 11.87
C ASN A 96 18.00 -11.36 10.67
N GLN A 97 16.86 -12.03 10.44
CA GLN A 97 15.96 -11.83 9.32
C GLN A 97 14.67 -11.20 9.82
N VAL A 98 14.09 -10.31 9.02
CA VAL A 98 12.80 -9.68 9.27
C VAL A 98 11.80 -10.07 8.19
N PHE A 99 10.53 -10.11 8.55
CA PHE A 99 9.42 -10.02 7.60
C PHE A 99 8.86 -8.60 7.64
N GLY A 100 8.51 -8.06 6.46
CA GLY A 100 8.14 -6.67 6.34
C GLY A 100 7.81 -6.24 4.91
N PHE A 101 7.52 -4.96 4.76
CA PHE A 101 7.29 -4.32 3.46
C PHE A 101 8.55 -3.56 3.05
N ALA A 102 8.98 -3.72 1.80
CA ALA A 102 10.09 -2.99 1.23
C ALA A 102 9.62 -2.22 -0.01
N GLN A 103 9.92 -0.93 -0.05
CA GLN A 103 9.68 -0.09 -1.22
C GLN A 103 11.00 0.48 -1.69
N LEU A 104 11.41 0.15 -2.93
CA LEU A 104 12.68 0.59 -3.50
C LEU A 104 12.41 1.49 -4.70
N ALA A 105 12.94 2.71 -4.69
CA ALA A 105 12.81 3.64 -5.81
C ALA A 105 13.25 2.99 -7.14
N GLY A 106 12.40 3.14 -8.16
CA GLY A 106 12.64 2.58 -9.49
C GLY A 106 12.24 1.12 -9.66
N HIS A 107 11.71 0.46 -8.62
CA HIS A 107 11.26 -0.94 -8.68
C HIS A 107 9.73 -1.11 -8.65
N GLY A 108 8.96 -0.04 -8.80
CA GLY A 108 7.49 -0.08 -8.88
C GLY A 108 6.82 -0.04 -7.50
N ARG A 109 5.73 -0.83 -7.35
CA ARG A 109 5.03 -0.98 -6.06
C ARG A 109 5.94 -1.71 -5.07
N GLY A 110 5.80 -1.39 -3.79
CA GLY A 110 6.56 -2.11 -2.76
C GLY A 110 6.04 -3.54 -2.59
N GLU A 111 6.86 -4.37 -1.96
CA GLU A 111 6.62 -5.80 -1.81
C GLU A 111 6.73 -6.23 -0.35
N TRP A 112 5.87 -7.18 0.04
CA TRP A 112 6.01 -7.88 1.32
C TRP A 112 6.95 -9.07 1.16
N GLY A 113 7.88 -9.21 2.10
CA GLY A 113 8.83 -10.30 2.04
C GLY A 113 9.83 -10.30 3.16
N TYR A 114 10.82 -11.16 3.01
CA TYR A 114 11.89 -11.30 3.98
C TYR A 114 13.08 -10.43 3.61
N SER A 115 13.72 -9.84 4.61
CA SER A 115 14.96 -9.09 4.44
C SER A 115 15.96 -9.41 5.56
N SER A 116 17.24 -9.37 5.27
CA SER A 116 18.29 -9.55 6.28
C SER A 116 18.67 -8.20 6.88
N LEU A 117 18.54 -8.05 8.21
CA LEU A 117 19.01 -6.83 8.88
C LEU A 117 20.53 -6.68 8.77
N THR A 118 21.27 -7.79 8.64
CA THR A 118 22.72 -7.75 8.39
C THR A 118 23.03 -7.10 7.05
N GLU A 119 22.28 -7.46 6.01
CA GLU A 119 22.47 -6.90 4.67
C GLU A 119 22.07 -5.42 4.67
N ILE A 120 20.90 -5.08 5.21
CA ILE A 120 20.43 -3.70 5.35
C ILE A 120 21.44 -2.83 6.11
N GLU A 121 22.04 -3.33 7.21
CA GLU A 121 23.05 -2.59 7.98
C GLU A 121 24.28 -2.22 7.13
N GLN A 122 24.68 -3.12 6.22
CA GLN A 122 25.88 -3.01 5.40
C GLN A 122 25.65 -2.31 4.07
N LEU A 123 24.39 -2.16 3.64
CA LEU A 123 24.05 -1.46 2.41
C LEU A 123 24.44 0.01 2.48
N ARG A 124 24.95 0.49 1.35
CA ARG A 124 25.14 1.90 1.08
C ARG A 124 24.39 2.23 -0.19
N GLY A 125 23.44 3.14 -0.10
CA GLY A 125 22.72 3.56 -1.28
C GLY A 125 23.34 4.81 -1.89
N GLN A 126 22.49 5.69 -2.41
CA GLN A 126 22.93 6.86 -3.16
C GLN A 126 23.93 7.72 -2.35
N PHE A 127 24.96 8.20 -3.05
CA PHE A 127 26.07 8.98 -2.47
C PHE A 127 26.90 8.26 -1.40
N GLY A 128 26.79 6.92 -1.28
CA GLY A 128 27.53 6.14 -0.30
C GLY A 128 27.01 6.32 1.13
N LEU A 129 25.78 6.81 1.29
CA LEU A 129 25.15 6.97 2.60
C LEU A 129 24.62 5.62 3.11
N PRO A 130 24.79 5.31 4.41
CA PRO A 130 24.20 4.11 5.00
C PRO A 130 22.67 4.23 5.07
N ILE A 131 21.99 3.09 5.15
CA ILE A 131 20.57 3.05 5.51
C ILE A 131 20.40 3.52 6.96
N GLU A 132 19.44 4.41 7.21
CA GLU A 132 19.11 4.93 8.53
C GLU A 132 17.93 4.16 9.17
N ARG A 133 17.80 4.29 10.48
CA ARG A 133 16.66 3.77 11.24
C ARG A 133 15.92 4.96 11.80
N GLU A 134 14.61 5.01 11.60
CA GLU A 134 13.78 6.05 12.19
C GLU A 134 13.74 5.89 13.71
N LEU A 135 14.25 6.89 14.44
CA LEU A 135 14.43 6.83 15.89
C LEU A 135 13.14 7.12 16.66
N ASP A 136 12.25 7.93 16.08
CA ASP A 136 10.99 8.38 16.67
C ASP A 136 9.78 7.59 16.14
N PHE A 137 10.02 6.54 15.34
CA PHE A 137 8.97 5.66 14.83
C PHE A 137 8.19 5.04 16.00
N LYS A 138 6.86 5.01 15.89
CA LYS A 138 5.98 4.48 16.94
C LYS A 138 5.70 3.00 16.66
N PRO A 139 6.28 2.05 17.43
CA PRO A 139 6.02 0.63 17.23
C PRO A 139 4.56 0.30 17.48
N GLY A 140 3.97 -0.53 16.62
CA GLY A 140 2.54 -0.88 16.61
C GLY A 140 1.68 0.00 15.71
N THR A 141 2.26 0.97 15.00
CA THR A 141 1.54 1.69 13.92
C THR A 141 1.16 0.70 12.83
N LEU A 142 -0.08 0.76 12.34
CA LEU A 142 -0.55 -0.19 11.33
C LEU A 142 0.06 0.13 9.97
N ALA A 143 0.29 -0.90 9.15
CA ALA A 143 0.84 -0.74 7.80
C ALA A 143 0.07 0.29 6.97
N LYS A 144 -1.28 0.27 7.02
CA LYS A 144 -2.13 1.25 6.34
C LYS A 144 -1.99 2.70 6.79
N GLU A 145 -1.42 2.93 7.97
CA GLU A 145 -1.24 4.26 8.55
C GLU A 145 0.14 4.86 8.26
N CYS A 146 1.16 4.02 8.02
CA CYS A 146 2.54 4.47 7.86
C CYS A 146 3.20 4.13 6.52
N ILE A 147 2.65 3.20 5.74
CA ILE A 147 3.18 2.86 4.41
C ILE A 147 2.51 3.75 3.38
N PRO A 148 3.26 4.62 2.67
CA PRO A 148 2.68 5.61 1.75
C PRO A 148 1.73 5.02 0.70
N GLN A 149 2.05 3.83 0.20
CA GLN A 149 1.22 3.12 -0.76
C GLN A 149 -0.19 2.85 -0.20
N TYR A 150 -0.29 2.31 1.02
CA TYR A 150 -1.60 2.03 1.62
C TYR A 150 -2.32 3.30 2.06
N VAL A 151 -1.59 4.31 2.55
CA VAL A 151 -2.18 5.61 2.91
C VAL A 151 -2.83 6.26 1.69
N ALA A 152 -2.17 6.19 0.51
CA ALA A 152 -2.73 6.69 -0.74
C ALA A 152 -3.97 5.90 -1.17
N GLU A 153 -3.89 4.56 -1.16
CA GLU A 153 -5.02 3.68 -1.51
C GLU A 153 -6.25 3.91 -0.60
N GLU A 154 -6.05 4.12 0.70
CA GLU A 154 -7.15 4.45 1.62
C GLU A 154 -7.75 5.84 1.36
N ALA A 155 -6.92 6.83 1.00
CA ALA A 155 -7.38 8.17 0.68
C ALA A 155 -8.20 8.17 -0.62
N GLU A 156 -7.75 7.43 -1.64
CA GLU A 156 -8.47 7.24 -2.90
C GLU A 156 -9.82 6.55 -2.67
N ARG A 157 -9.85 5.45 -1.89
CA ARG A 157 -11.09 4.75 -1.54
C ARG A 157 -12.10 5.66 -0.83
N LYS A 158 -11.65 6.46 0.13
CA LYS A 158 -12.51 7.42 0.85
C LYS A 158 -13.06 8.50 -0.09
N ALA A 159 -12.23 9.03 -0.98
CA ALA A 159 -12.66 10.03 -1.95
C ALA A 159 -13.72 9.46 -2.92
N GLU A 160 -13.56 8.21 -3.34
CA GLU A 160 -14.53 7.51 -4.19
C GLU A 160 -15.85 7.23 -3.44
N GLU A 161 -15.79 6.78 -2.20
CA GLU A 161 -16.97 6.57 -1.35
C GLU A 161 -17.75 7.88 -1.12
N GLU A 162 -17.05 8.98 -0.84
CA GLU A 162 -17.64 10.32 -0.69
C GLU A 162 -18.29 10.80 -1.99
N ALA A 163 -17.64 10.60 -3.13
CA ALA A 163 -18.18 10.93 -4.45
C ALA A 163 -19.45 10.11 -4.77
N ASN A 164 -19.43 8.81 -4.48
CA ASN A 164 -20.57 7.90 -4.69
C ASN A 164 -21.75 8.24 -3.76
N ALA A 165 -21.48 8.60 -2.51
CA ALA A 165 -22.50 9.05 -1.56
C ALA A 165 -23.12 10.38 -2.01
N ALA A 166 -22.31 11.34 -2.48
CA ALA A 166 -22.80 12.60 -3.03
C ALA A 166 -23.67 12.41 -4.27
N SER A 167 -23.25 11.53 -5.19
CA SER A 167 -24.01 11.17 -6.40
C SER A 167 -25.37 10.53 -6.05
N SER A 168 -25.37 9.59 -5.10
CA SER A 168 -26.60 8.92 -4.64
C SER A 168 -27.58 9.90 -3.98
N ALA A 169 -27.07 10.84 -3.17
CA ALA A 169 -27.89 11.87 -2.55
C ALA A 169 -28.49 12.84 -3.59
N ALA A 170 -27.73 13.20 -4.63
CA ALA A 170 -28.21 14.04 -5.72
C ALA A 170 -29.33 13.35 -6.52
N LEU A 171 -29.18 12.06 -6.83
CA LEU A 171 -30.22 11.26 -7.51
C LEU A 171 -31.51 11.16 -6.67
N ALA A 172 -31.40 10.95 -5.35
CA ALA A 172 -32.55 10.91 -4.46
C ALA A 172 -33.30 12.26 -4.42
N ALA A 173 -32.57 13.38 -4.34
CA ALA A 173 -33.16 14.72 -4.36
C ALA A 173 -33.83 15.05 -5.70
N ALA A 174 -33.29 14.56 -6.82
CA ALA A 174 -33.91 14.71 -8.14
C ALA A 174 -35.22 13.90 -8.25
N ALA A 175 -35.25 12.67 -7.72
CA ALA A 175 -36.45 11.83 -7.68
C ALA A 175 -37.57 12.43 -6.81
N GLU A 176 -37.24 13.07 -5.68
CA GLU A 176 -38.25 13.77 -4.87
C GLU A 176 -38.84 14.99 -5.58
N LYS A 177 -38.01 15.73 -6.35
CA LYS A 177 -38.48 16.87 -7.15
C LYS A 177 -39.39 16.42 -8.30
N SER A 178 -39.09 15.29 -8.96
CA SER A 178 -39.95 14.75 -10.02
C SER A 178 -41.26 14.20 -9.48
N ALA A 179 -41.27 13.62 -8.27
CA ALA A 179 -42.50 13.19 -7.59
C ALA A 179 -43.44 14.38 -7.23
N GLY A 180 -42.90 15.58 -7.02
CA GLY A 180 -43.67 16.81 -6.79
C GLY A 180 -44.25 17.47 -8.05
N GLN A 181 -43.81 17.06 -9.24
CA GLN A 181 -44.27 17.58 -10.54
C GLN A 181 -45.31 16.68 -11.23
N ALA A 182 -45.76 15.61 -10.58
CA ALA A 182 -46.88 14.79 -11.06
C ALA A 182 -48.24 15.50 -10.82
N ALA A 183 -48.47 16.60 -11.53
CA ALA A 183 -49.79 17.20 -11.71
C ALA A 183 -50.10 17.30 -13.21
N ALA A 184 -50.79 16.27 -13.69
CA ALA A 184 -51.59 16.22 -14.92
C ALA A 184 -50.92 16.65 -16.24
N GLU A 185 -50.26 15.69 -16.90
CA GLU A 185 -50.16 15.72 -18.37
C GLU A 185 -51.26 14.82 -18.97
N PRO A 186 -51.96 15.25 -20.04
CA PRO A 186 -53.00 14.44 -20.66
C PRO A 186 -52.37 13.24 -21.39
N VAL A 187 -53.00 12.08 -21.21
CA VAL A 187 -52.68 10.82 -21.91
C VAL A 187 -52.79 11.05 -23.41
N VAL A 188 -51.66 10.95 -24.10
CA VAL A 188 -51.62 10.75 -25.55
C VAL A 188 -51.63 9.23 -25.76
N GLU A 189 -52.60 8.72 -26.50
CA GLU A 189 -52.63 7.31 -26.89
C GLU A 189 -51.42 7.02 -27.79
N ASP A 190 -50.54 6.12 -27.35
CA ASP A 190 -49.44 5.60 -28.16
C ASP A 190 -50.01 4.65 -29.20
N ASP A 191 -49.92 5.06 -30.47
CA ASP A 191 -50.07 4.21 -31.64
C ASP A 191 -48.70 3.55 -31.89
N ASP A 192 -48.60 2.28 -31.52
CA ASP A 192 -47.44 1.40 -31.72
C ASP A 192 -47.25 1.15 -33.23
N GLU A 193 -46.59 2.07 -33.95
CA GLU A 193 -45.94 1.80 -35.26
C GLU A 193 -45.17 3.04 -35.77
N ARG A 194 -44.23 3.59 -34.98
CA ARG A 194 -43.27 4.58 -35.51
C ARG A 194 -41.89 3.96 -35.66
N ASP A 195 -41.51 3.77 -36.92
CA ASP A 195 -40.15 3.51 -37.37
C ASP A 195 -39.18 4.42 -36.60
N PHE A 196 -38.08 3.84 -36.13
CA PHE A 196 -37.01 4.52 -35.40
C PHE A 196 -36.24 5.45 -36.35
N ASP A 197 -36.89 6.55 -36.72
CA ASP A 197 -36.31 7.68 -37.43
C ASP A 197 -35.62 8.54 -36.38
N TRP A 198 -34.29 8.46 -36.31
CA TRP A 198 -33.51 9.38 -35.47
C TRP A 198 -33.79 10.81 -35.95
N PRO A 199 -34.36 11.71 -35.12
CA PRO A 199 -34.59 13.06 -35.56
C PRO A 199 -33.25 13.71 -35.93
N GLU A 200 -33.22 14.36 -37.09
CA GLU A 200 -32.06 15.13 -37.55
C GLU A 200 -31.73 16.24 -36.54
N ASP A 201 -30.48 16.20 -36.04
CA ASP A 201 -29.72 17.27 -35.38
C ASP A 201 -30.58 18.23 -34.53
N GLU A 202 -31.19 17.70 -33.46
CA GLU A 202 -31.62 18.56 -32.36
C GLU A 202 -30.37 19.08 -31.67
N GLY A 203 -30.13 20.38 -31.85
CA GLY A 203 -28.97 21.07 -31.30
C GLY A 203 -28.78 20.82 -29.79
N ASP A 204 -27.55 21.05 -29.37
CA ASP A 204 -27.02 20.77 -28.03
C ASP A 204 -28.05 20.84 -26.88
N PRO A 205 -28.38 19.71 -26.22
CA PRO A 205 -29.48 19.63 -25.27
C PRO A 205 -29.19 20.33 -23.93
N LEU A 206 -27.98 20.86 -23.74
CA LEU A 206 -27.56 21.52 -22.51
C LEU A 206 -27.76 23.04 -22.60
N SER A 207 -28.25 23.63 -21.50
CA SER A 207 -28.24 25.08 -21.34
C SER A 207 -26.79 25.60 -21.32
N PRO A 208 -26.51 26.88 -21.67
CA PRO A 208 -25.15 27.41 -21.67
C PRO A 208 -24.41 27.31 -20.32
N GLU A 209 -25.15 27.30 -19.21
CA GLU A 209 -24.59 27.18 -17.86
C GLU A 209 -24.28 25.73 -17.49
N ASP A 210 -25.22 24.81 -17.77
CA ASP A 210 -24.99 23.36 -17.65
C ASP A 210 -23.86 22.90 -18.57
N ARG A 211 -23.73 23.56 -19.73
CA ARG A 211 -22.66 23.35 -20.69
C ARG A 211 -21.30 23.72 -20.11
N ALA A 212 -21.17 24.90 -19.51
CA ALA A 212 -19.93 25.35 -18.88
C ALA A 212 -19.55 24.46 -17.68
N GLN A 213 -20.54 23.98 -16.92
CA GLN A 213 -20.31 23.08 -15.81
C GLN A 213 -19.90 21.68 -16.28
N TRP A 214 -20.56 21.15 -17.31
CA TRP A 214 -20.22 19.89 -17.96
C TRP A 214 -18.79 19.93 -18.54
N ASP A 215 -18.43 21.00 -19.26
CA ASP A 215 -17.08 21.22 -19.79
C ASP A 215 -16.03 21.27 -18.67
N SER A 216 -16.32 21.96 -17.56
CA SER A 216 -15.39 22.03 -16.42
C SER A 216 -15.20 20.67 -15.74
N HIS A 217 -16.26 19.86 -15.61
CA HIS A 217 -16.21 18.54 -14.98
C HIS A 217 -15.53 17.51 -15.89
N HIS A 218 -15.84 17.51 -17.18
CA HIS A 218 -15.31 16.51 -18.11
C HIS A 218 -13.89 16.84 -18.59
N ARG A 219 -13.46 18.12 -18.54
CA ARG A 219 -12.06 18.51 -18.79
C ARG A 219 -11.06 17.80 -17.88
N PHE A 220 -11.44 17.48 -16.64
CA PHE A 220 -10.61 16.67 -15.75
C PHE A 220 -10.46 15.22 -16.25
N ALA A 221 -11.57 14.59 -16.65
CA ALA A 221 -11.55 13.25 -17.24
C ALA A 221 -10.74 13.20 -18.55
N TYR A 222 -10.83 14.26 -19.37
CA TYR A 222 -10.07 14.37 -20.63
C TYR A 222 -8.57 14.54 -20.40
N ASN A 223 -8.17 15.36 -19.41
CA ASN A 223 -6.76 15.50 -19.04
C ASN A 223 -6.20 14.24 -18.37
N TYR A 224 -7.02 13.52 -17.61
CA TYR A 224 -6.64 12.26 -16.99
C TYR A 224 -6.42 11.16 -18.03
N ALA A 225 -7.34 11.00 -18.98
CA ALA A 225 -7.19 10.05 -20.10
C ALA A 225 -5.93 10.35 -20.95
N ALA A 226 -5.66 11.62 -21.25
CA ALA A 226 -4.43 12.03 -21.93
C ALA A 226 -3.15 11.69 -21.13
N SER A 227 -3.20 11.84 -19.80
CA SER A 227 -2.06 11.54 -18.92
C SER A 227 -1.80 10.03 -18.74
N VAL A 228 -2.85 9.22 -18.73
CA VAL A 228 -2.78 7.76 -18.54
C VAL A 228 -2.41 7.05 -19.85
N LEU A 229 -2.93 7.55 -20.99
CA LEU A 229 -2.74 6.93 -22.29
C LEU A 229 -1.57 7.55 -23.09
N GLY A 230 -0.92 8.60 -22.57
CA GLY A 230 0.25 9.22 -23.20
C GLY A 230 -0.05 10.00 -24.49
N THR A 231 -1.32 10.30 -24.74
CA THR A 231 -1.82 10.86 -25.99
C THR A 231 -1.87 12.39 -25.95
N LYS A 232 -1.44 13.03 -27.03
CA LYS A 232 -1.72 14.45 -27.29
C LYS A 232 -2.89 14.55 -28.27
N GLY A 233 -3.97 15.24 -27.94
CA GLY A 233 -5.10 15.40 -28.87
C GLY A 233 -6.50 15.31 -28.28
N PHE A 234 -6.65 15.19 -26.95
CA PHE A 234 -7.94 15.34 -26.26
C PHE A 234 -8.20 16.80 -25.85
N GLU A 235 -7.93 17.74 -26.75
CA GLU A 235 -7.93 19.17 -26.47
C GLU A 235 -9.33 19.81 -26.65
N SER A 236 -10.29 19.04 -27.19
CA SER A 236 -11.66 19.47 -27.45
C SER A 236 -12.69 18.33 -27.27
N ARG A 237 -13.94 18.70 -26.98
CA ARG A 237 -15.10 17.78 -26.88
C ARG A 237 -15.25 16.94 -28.15
N ASP A 238 -15.22 17.57 -29.32
CA ASP A 238 -15.34 16.89 -30.61
C ASP A 238 -14.29 15.80 -30.82
N GLN A 239 -13.05 16.01 -30.35
CA GLN A 239 -12.02 14.98 -30.43
C GLN A 239 -12.28 13.83 -29.46
N ALA A 240 -12.74 14.14 -28.24
CA ALA A 240 -13.08 13.14 -27.25
C ALA A 240 -14.30 12.30 -27.65
N GLU A 241 -15.33 12.91 -28.22
CA GLU A 241 -16.52 12.19 -28.70
C GLU A 241 -16.21 11.31 -29.90
N ARG A 242 -15.37 11.79 -30.84
CA ARG A 242 -14.92 10.95 -31.95
C ARG A 242 -14.05 9.79 -31.47
N PHE A 243 -13.16 10.00 -30.50
CA PHE A 243 -12.39 8.91 -29.89
C PHE A 243 -13.29 7.91 -29.14
N ALA A 244 -14.28 8.40 -28.38
CA ALA A 244 -15.22 7.54 -27.68
C ALA A 244 -16.01 6.66 -28.66
N GLY A 245 -16.46 7.24 -29.78
CA GLY A 245 -17.07 6.49 -30.88
C GLY A 245 -16.11 5.48 -31.52
N PHE A 246 -14.86 5.87 -31.74
CA PHE A 246 -13.82 4.98 -32.27
C PHE A 246 -13.53 3.79 -31.35
N ALA A 247 -13.35 4.04 -30.06
CA ALA A 247 -13.14 3.01 -29.05
C ALA A 247 -14.36 2.09 -28.90
N ALA A 248 -15.57 2.64 -28.94
CA ALA A 248 -16.80 1.84 -28.93
C ALA A 248 -16.88 0.89 -30.14
N ASN A 249 -16.49 1.35 -31.33
CA ASN A 249 -16.41 0.50 -32.52
C ASN A 249 -15.35 -0.60 -32.37
N ALA A 250 -14.15 -0.26 -31.89
CA ALA A 250 -13.10 -1.24 -31.62
C ALA A 250 -13.53 -2.30 -30.59
N TYR A 251 -14.34 -1.91 -29.60
CA TYR A 251 -14.90 -2.84 -28.61
C TYR A 251 -15.90 -3.81 -29.24
N MET A 252 -16.76 -3.32 -30.12
CA MET A 252 -17.72 -4.16 -30.84
C MET A 252 -16.99 -5.15 -31.75
N ASP A 253 -15.91 -4.72 -32.42
CA ASP A 253 -15.11 -5.56 -33.30
C ASP A 253 -14.28 -6.62 -32.55
N SER A 254 -13.95 -6.40 -31.27
CA SER A 254 -13.27 -7.41 -30.42
C SER A 254 -14.19 -8.56 -30.02
N GLY A 255 -15.49 -8.47 -30.30
CA GLY A 255 -16.47 -9.48 -29.91
C GLY A 255 -16.80 -9.46 -28.42
N TRP A 256 -16.71 -8.29 -27.77
CA TRP A 256 -17.10 -8.06 -26.37
C TRP A 256 -16.30 -8.87 -25.33
N ASP A 257 -15.12 -9.34 -25.71
CA ASP A 257 -14.29 -10.25 -24.90
C ASP A 257 -13.63 -9.58 -23.68
N GLY A 258 -13.81 -8.26 -23.51
CA GLY A 258 -13.30 -7.50 -22.37
C GLY A 258 -11.78 -7.35 -22.34
N MET A 259 -11.08 -7.86 -23.36
CA MET A 259 -9.63 -7.82 -23.53
C MET A 259 -9.26 -6.79 -24.61
N MET A 260 -9.81 -5.58 -24.50
CA MET A 260 -9.40 -4.50 -25.40
C MET A 260 -8.03 -3.99 -24.98
N ASP A 261 -7.05 -4.07 -25.88
CA ASP A 261 -5.78 -3.34 -25.75
C ASP A 261 -6.02 -1.86 -26.03
N ILE A 262 -6.29 -1.11 -24.96
CA ILE A 262 -6.58 0.32 -25.03
C ILE A 262 -5.41 1.13 -25.61
N HIS A 263 -4.17 0.65 -25.49
CA HIS A 263 -3.00 1.32 -26.05
C HIS A 263 -2.93 1.13 -27.58
N GLY A 264 -3.23 -0.07 -28.08
CA GLY A 264 -3.34 -0.31 -29.52
C GLY A 264 -4.44 0.51 -30.19
N VAL A 265 -5.62 0.61 -29.55
CA VAL A 265 -6.75 1.44 -30.02
C VAL A 265 -6.34 2.92 -30.10
N VAL A 266 -5.57 3.38 -29.12
CA VAL A 266 -5.02 4.74 -29.08
C VAL A 266 -4.05 5.00 -30.23
N ASP A 267 -3.16 4.06 -30.53
CA ASP A 267 -2.19 4.18 -31.62
C ASP A 267 -2.88 4.23 -33.00
N ASP A 268 -3.91 3.38 -33.19
CA ASP A 268 -4.71 3.36 -34.42
C ASP A 268 -5.49 4.67 -34.62
N TRP A 269 -6.07 5.20 -33.53
CA TRP A 269 -6.72 6.52 -33.53
C TRP A 269 -5.73 7.63 -33.92
N HIS A 270 -4.53 7.62 -33.35
CA HIS A 270 -3.48 8.57 -33.68
C HIS A 270 -3.05 8.50 -35.14
N ALA A 271 -2.90 7.30 -35.69
CA ALA A 271 -2.56 7.10 -37.10
C ALA A 271 -3.66 7.61 -38.04
N GLN A 272 -4.93 7.55 -37.62
CA GLN A 272 -6.07 8.03 -38.40
C GLN A 272 -6.21 9.56 -38.37
N GLU A 273 -6.13 10.18 -37.20
CA GLU A 273 -6.30 11.64 -37.04
C GLU A 273 -5.05 12.43 -37.41
N TYR A 274 -3.85 11.85 -37.25
CA TYR A 274 -2.56 12.48 -37.52
C TYR A 274 -1.69 11.63 -38.46
N PRO A 275 -2.11 11.40 -39.72
CA PRO A 275 -1.42 10.48 -40.64
C PRO A 275 0.01 10.89 -41.02
N ASN A 276 0.45 12.11 -40.65
CA ASN A 276 1.78 12.65 -40.96
C ASN A 276 2.65 12.94 -39.72
N GLY A 277 2.19 12.57 -38.51
CA GLY A 277 2.88 12.84 -37.25
C GLY A 277 2.58 14.22 -36.64
#